data_AF-A0A2E1SIU1-F1
#
_entry.id   AF-A0A2E1SIU1-F1
#
_cell.length_a   1.000
_cell.length_b   1.000
_cell.length_c   1.000
_cell.angle_alpha   90.00
_cell.angle_beta   90.00
_cell.angle_gamma   90.00
#
_symmetry.space_group_name_H-M   'P 1'
#
loop_
_entity.id
_entity.type
_entity.pdbx_description
1 polymer ?
#
loop_
_entity_poly.entity_id
_entity_poly.type
_entity_poly.pdbx_seq_one_letter_code
_entity_poly.pdbx_strand_id
1 'polypeptide(L)' 'MYPYHNKIKQRIRNRELVRYEYVDKYKDISPCLVLYFNTQPALRPIRRHKFQEYQALLDKYTF' A
#
# COMPACT_ATOMS: atom_id res chain seq x y z
N MET A 1 -13.06 -2.12 -15.61
CA MET A 1 -12.82 -2.30 -14.16
C MET A 1 -11.66 -1.40 -13.76
N TYR A 2 -11.89 -0.36 -12.95
CA TYR A 2 -10.85 0.59 -12.55
C TYR A 2 -9.94 -0.09 -11.51
N PRO A 3 -8.72 -0.52 -11.86
CA PRO A 3 -7.96 -1.38 -10.96
C PRO A 3 -7.27 -0.50 -9.91
N TYR A 4 -7.94 -0.32 -8.78
CA TYR A 4 -7.43 0.37 -7.58
C TYR A 4 -5.98 -0.03 -7.26
N HIS A 5 -5.69 -1.33 -7.32
CA HIS A 5 -4.35 -1.85 -7.07
C HIS A 5 -3.32 -1.44 -8.12
N ASN A 6 -3.67 -1.37 -9.41
CA ASN A 6 -2.70 -1.00 -10.44
C ASN A 6 -2.19 0.44 -10.25
N LYS A 7 -3.09 1.37 -9.88
CA LYS A 7 -2.69 2.76 -9.59
C LYS A 7 -1.78 2.82 -8.36
N ILE A 8 -2.05 2.04 -7.32
CA ILE A 8 -1.17 2.00 -6.13
C ILE A 8 0.20 1.43 -6.50
N LYS A 9 0.26 0.33 -7.25
CA LYS A 9 1.52 -0.24 -7.72
C LYS A 9 2.33 0.75 -8.55
N GLN A 10 1.67 1.48 -9.46
CA GLN A 10 2.31 2.54 -10.24
C GLN A 10 2.91 3.62 -9.33
N ARG A 11 2.18 4.09 -8.33
CA ARG A 11 2.67 5.10 -7.38
C ARG A 11 3.87 4.62 -6.56
N ILE A 12 3.86 3.35 -6.13
CA ILE A 12 5.03 2.74 -5.46
C ILE A 12 6.24 2.75 -6.41
N ARG A 13 6.06 2.37 -7.68
CA ARG A 13 7.11 2.39 -8.70
C ARG A 13 7.63 3.80 -8.99
N ASN A 14 6.76 4.80 -8.90
CA ASN A 14 7.09 6.21 -9.07
C ASN A 14 7.81 6.83 -7.85
N ARG A 15 8.13 6.05 -6.81
CA ARG A 15 8.73 6.54 -5.54
C ARG A 15 7.86 7.59 -4.82
N GLU A 16 6.54 7.51 -5.01
CA GLU A 16 5.59 8.35 -4.27
C GLU A 16 5.32 7.78 -2.87
N LEU A 17 5.66 6.51 -2.62
CA LEU A 17 5.52 5.87 -1.32
C LEU A 17 6.60 6.39 -0.36
N VAL A 18 6.15 6.96 0.77
CA VAL A 18 7.01 7.53 1.81
C VAL A 18 7.30 6.51 2.90
N ARG A 19 6.28 5.76 3.32
CA ARG A 19 6.38 4.71 4.34
C ARG A 19 5.19 3.76 4.28
N TYR A 20 5.29 2.65 4.99
CA TYR A 20 4.19 1.72 5.20
C TYR A 20 4.20 1.21 6.64
N GLU A 21 3.05 0.77 7.13
CA GLU A 21 2.91 0.16 8.46
C GLU A 21 1.90 -0.98 8.44
N TYR A 22 2.16 -1.99 9.27
CA TYR A 22 1.21 -3.06 9.57
C TYR A 22 0.47 -2.68 10.84
N VAL A 23 -0.85 -2.55 10.76
CA VAL A 23 -1.73 -2.25 11.89
C VAL A 23 -2.76 -3.34 12.06
N ASP A 24 -3.09 -3.67 13.32
CA ASP A 24 -4.08 -4.69 13.62
C ASP A 24 -5.46 -4.31 13.12
N LYS A 25 -5.83 -3.03 13.21
CA LYS A 25 -7.11 -2.53 12.74
C LYS A 25 -6.99 -1.11 12.19
N TYR A 26 -7.51 -0.91 10.99
CA TYR A 26 -7.71 0.40 10.38
C TYR A 26 -9.15 0.53 9.90
N LYS A 27 -9.94 1.36 10.58
CA LYS A 27 -11.41 1.43 10.40
C LYS A 27 -12.03 0.03 10.56
N ASP A 28 -12.71 -0.48 9.53
CA ASP A 28 -13.34 -1.80 9.51
C ASP A 28 -12.45 -2.90 8.89
N ILE A 29 -11.16 -2.60 8.62
CA ILE A 29 -10.22 -3.55 8.03
C ILE A 29 -9.25 -4.03 9.10
N SER A 30 -9.19 -5.34 9.30
CA SER A 30 -8.26 -6.00 10.20
C SER A 30 -7.84 -7.36 9.61
N PRO A 31 -6.54 -7.72 9.60
CA PRO A 31 -5.37 -6.84 9.73
C PRO A 31 -5.14 -6.00 8.47
N CYS A 32 -4.52 -4.83 8.62
CA CYS A 32 -4.36 -3.85 7.56
C CYS A 32 -2.91 -3.39 7.36
N LEU A 33 -2.49 -3.30 6.10
CA LEU A 33 -1.23 -2.67 5.69
C LEU A 33 -1.58 -1.29 5.16
N VAL A 34 -1.13 -0.25 5.85
CA VAL A 34 -1.41 1.13 5.46
C VAL A 34 -0.19 1.68 4.72
N LEU A 35 -0.41 2.15 3.50
CA LEU A 35 0.62 2.79 2.68
C LEU A 35 0.46 4.31 2.75
N TYR A 36 1.56 5.01 2.98
CA TYR A 36 1.65 6.47 3.03
C TYR A 36 2.36 7.00 1.80
N PHE A 37 1.69 7.86 1.05
CA PHE A 37 2.18 8.51 -0.16
C PHE A 37 2.34 10.02 0.06
N ASN A 38 3.29 10.62 -0.66
CA ASN A 38 3.48 12.08 -0.69
C ASN A 38 2.45 12.81 -1.58
N THR A 39 1.76 12.09 -2.46
CA THR A 39 0.70 12.63 -3.33
C THR A 39 -0.70 12.25 -2.83
N GLN A 40 -1.72 12.98 -3.27
CA GLN A 40 -3.10 12.63 -2.94
C GLN A 40 -3.66 11.48 -3.79
N PRO A 41 -4.45 10.58 -3.20
CA PRO A 41 -4.68 10.44 -1.76
C PRO A 41 -3.48 9.77 -1.08
N ALA A 42 -3.11 10.34 0.08
CA ALA A 42 -1.90 9.97 0.81
C ALA A 42 -1.99 8.58 1.45
N LEU A 43 -3.19 8.13 1.83
CA LEU A 43 -3.36 6.87 2.58
C LEU A 43 -4.03 5.81 1.71
N ARG A 44 -3.44 4.61 1.67
CA ARG A 44 -4.03 3.45 1.00
C ARG A 44 -3.99 2.22 1.91
N PRO A 45 -5.15 1.81 2.47
CA PRO A 45 -5.25 0.57 3.21
C PRO A 45 -5.29 -0.62 2.25
N ILE A 46 -4.50 -1.64 2.57
CA ILE A 46 -4.41 -2.94 1.89
C ILE A 46 -4.88 -4.01 2.87
N ARG A 47 -5.62 -5.00 2.36
CA ARG A 47 -6.16 -6.13 3.16
C ARG A 47 -5.16 -7.29 3.21
N ARG A 48 -5.19 -8.08 4.28
CA ARG A 48 -4.27 -9.22 4.52
C ARG A 48 -4.00 -10.11 3.31
N HIS A 49 -5.03 -10.51 2.56
CA HIS A 49 -4.89 -11.42 1.42
C HIS A 49 -4.08 -10.83 0.25
N LYS A 50 -3.75 -9.54 0.28
CA LYS A 50 -2.87 -8.85 -0.67
C LYS A 50 -1.47 -8.57 -0.12
N PHE A 51 -1.19 -8.84 1.16
CA PHE A 51 0.09 -8.50 1.77
C PHE A 51 1.27 -9.12 1.03
N GLN A 52 1.18 -10.41 0.69
CA GLN A 52 2.26 -11.10 -0.01
C GLN A 52 2.61 -10.43 -1.36
N GLU A 53 1.60 -10.00 -2.11
CA GLU A 53 1.76 -9.31 -3.39
C GLU A 53 2.41 -7.92 -3.21
N TYR A 54 2.03 -7.21 -2.14
CA TYR A 54 2.57 -5.89 -1.83
C TYR A 54 3.96 -5.97 -1.22
N GLN A 55 4.25 -6.97 -0.38
CA GLN A 55 5.57 -7.17 0.23
C GLN A 55 6.64 -7.29 -0.85
N ALA A 56 6.42 -8.11 -1.89
CA ALA A 56 7.35 -8.24 -3.02
C ALA A 56 7.60 -6.92 -3.78
N LEU A 57 6.61 -6.01 -3.80
CA LEU A 57 6.79 -4.67 -4.36
C LEU A 57 7.53 -3.75 -3.40
N LEU A 58 7.18 -3.79 -2.12
CA LEU A 58 7.81 -2.98 -1.08
C LEU A 58 9.29 -3.32 -0.97
N ASP A 59 9.67 -4.60 -0.95
CA ASP A 59 11.06 -5.06 -0.90
C ASP A 59 11.87 -4.62 -2.13
N LYS A 60 11.20 -4.42 -3.27
CA LYS A 60 11.85 -4.02 -4.53
C LYS A 60 12.03 -2.50 -4.66
N TYR A 61 11.13 -1.72 -4.07
CA TYR A 61 11.06 -0.26 -4.27
C TYR A 61 11.32 0.56 -3.00
N THR A 62 11.41 -0.11 -1.84
CA THR A 62 11.73 0.49 -0.53
C THR A 62 13.04 -0.14 -0.06
N PHE A 63 13.97 0.70 0.38
CA PHE A 63 15.33 0.35 0.79
C PHE A 63 15.52 0.71 2.26
#